data_AF-A0A7I9Y606-F1
#
_entry.id   AF-A0A7I9Y606-F1
#
_cell.length_a   1.000
_cell.length_b   1.000
_cell.length_c   1.000
_cell.angle_alpha   90.00
_cell.angle_beta   90.00
_cell.angle_gamma   90.00
#
_symmetry.space_group_name_H-M   'P 1'
#
loop_
_entity.id
_entity.type
_entity.pdbx_description
1 polymer ?
#
loop_
_entity_poly.entity_id
_entity_poly.type
_entity_poly.pdbx_seq_one_letter_code
_entity_poly.pdbx_strand_id
1 'polypeptide(L)'
;MATAADVALLILRLVLGLTLAAHGFNKFFGGGRIPGTARWFESIGMKYGKFQALTAAVAEIAAGLGLAVGLFTPIAAAGFVALMVVAAWTVHRKNGFFIVKEGWEYNLVLAAGAVAVAMIGPGYLSLDHQIFCHCWQNGWPGLWISVGLGLAGAIGQLALFYRPPTKSDVTGE
;
A
#
# COMPACT_ATOMS: atom_id res chain seq x y z
N MET A 1 25.02 -10.28 -16.77
CA MET A 1 23.75 -10.91 -17.18
C MET A 1 22.87 -11.07 -15.96
N ALA A 2 21.55 -10.97 -16.10
CA ALA A 2 20.64 -11.16 -14.97
C ALA A 2 20.75 -12.59 -14.42
N THR A 3 20.75 -12.71 -13.10
CA THR A 3 20.77 -14.00 -12.39
C THR A 3 19.33 -14.51 -12.18
N ALA A 4 19.20 -15.77 -11.75
CA ALA A 4 17.90 -16.31 -11.34
C ALA A 4 17.27 -15.51 -10.19
N ALA A 5 18.08 -14.99 -9.26
CA ALA A 5 17.62 -14.15 -8.16
C ALA A 5 17.06 -12.80 -8.66
N ASP A 6 17.67 -12.21 -9.69
CA ASP A 6 17.18 -10.97 -10.29
C ASP A 6 15.82 -11.15 -10.96
N VAL A 7 15.62 -12.30 -11.63
CA VAL A 7 14.33 -12.66 -12.24
C VAL A 7 13.28 -12.95 -11.16
N ALA A 8 13.64 -13.66 -10.08
CA ALA A 8 12.74 -13.92 -8.96
C ALA A 8 12.29 -12.61 -8.29
N LEU A 9 13.21 -11.67 -8.07
CA LEU A 9 12.88 -10.33 -7.55
C LEU A 9 12.00 -9.53 -8.51
N LEU A 10 12.24 -9.61 -9.82
CA LEU A 10 11.36 -8.99 -10.80
C LEU A 10 9.94 -9.56 -10.73
N ILE A 11 9.79 -10.89 -10.68
CA ILE A 11 8.47 -11.52 -10.55
C ILE A 11 7.77 -11.03 -9.27
N LEU A 12 8.47 -11.04 -8.14
CA LEU A 12 7.90 -10.59 -6.86
C LEU A 12 7.47 -9.12 -6.92
N ARG A 13 8.32 -8.24 -7.49
CA ARG A 13 8.00 -6.82 -7.71
C ARG A 13 6.78 -6.64 -8.60
N LEU A 14 6.71 -7.35 -9.73
CA LEU A 14 5.60 -7.26 -10.66
C LEU A 14 4.30 -7.73 -10.02
N VAL A 15 4.30 -8.88 -9.32
CA VAL A 15 3.08 -9.41 -8.69
C VAL A 15 2.58 -8.47 -7.59
N LEU A 16 3.44 -8.08 -6.64
CA LEU A 16 3.03 -7.17 -5.56
C LEU A 16 2.62 -5.80 -6.11
N GLY A 17 3.47 -5.23 -6.97
CA GLY A 17 3.33 -3.91 -7.56
C GLY A 17 2.06 -3.76 -8.39
N LEU A 18 1.87 -4.66 -9.36
CA LEU A 18 0.70 -4.62 -10.23
C LEU A 18 -0.59 -4.96 -9.50
N THR A 19 -0.55 -5.79 -8.46
CA THR A 19 -1.73 -6.02 -7.62
C THR A 19 -2.17 -4.73 -6.95
N LEU A 20 -1.27 -4.02 -6.26
CA LEU A 20 -1.63 -2.75 -5.63
C LEU A 20 -2.07 -1.69 -6.66
N ALA A 21 -1.38 -1.61 -7.80
CA ALA A 21 -1.76 -0.70 -8.88
C ALA A 21 -3.15 -1.02 -9.44
N ALA A 22 -3.53 -2.29 -9.54
CA ALA A 22 -4.86 -2.70 -9.96
C ALA A 22 -5.95 -2.22 -8.98
N HIS A 23 -5.70 -2.26 -7.66
CA HIS A 23 -6.63 -1.69 -6.67
C HIS A 23 -6.85 -0.19 -6.88
N GLY A 24 -5.79 0.57 -7.13
CA GLY A 24 -5.89 2.01 -7.40
C GLY A 24 -6.55 2.31 -8.73
N PHE A 25 -6.22 1.57 -9.79
CA PHE A 25 -6.86 1.66 -11.09
C PHE A 25 -8.37 1.38 -10.98
N ASN A 26 -8.77 0.36 -10.23
CA ASN A 26 -10.17 0.04 -10.00
C ASN A 26 -10.93 1.17 -9.28
N LYS A 27 -10.28 1.99 -8.45
CA LYS A 27 -10.92 3.18 -7.84
C LYS A 27 -11.26 4.25 -8.89
N PHE A 28 -10.48 4.36 -9.97
CA PHE A 28 -10.78 5.28 -11.06
C PHE A 28 -11.84 4.72 -12.02
N PHE A 29 -11.73 3.44 -12.38
CA PHE A 29 -12.45 2.88 -13.52
C PHE A 29 -13.50 1.82 -13.18
N GLY A 30 -13.50 1.28 -11.95
CA GLY A 30 -14.41 0.25 -11.48
C GLY A 30 -15.81 0.76 -11.10
N GLY A 31 -16.67 -0.17 -10.63
CA GLY A 31 -18.12 -0.06 -10.37
C GLY A 31 -18.55 0.87 -9.22
N GLY A 32 -18.11 2.13 -9.30
CA GLY A 32 -18.41 3.22 -8.36
C GLY A 32 -17.52 4.44 -8.62
N ARG A 33 -16.35 4.23 -9.25
CA ARG A 33 -15.32 5.24 -9.53
C ARG A 33 -14.95 6.02 -8.25
N ILE A 34 -14.30 7.17 -8.43
CA ILE A 34 -13.93 8.05 -7.32
C ILE A 34 -15.15 8.48 -6.47
N PRO A 35 -16.32 8.85 -7.03
CA PRO A 35 -17.47 9.24 -6.21
C PRO A 35 -18.03 8.11 -5.33
N GLY A 36 -18.06 6.87 -5.83
CA GLY A 36 -18.49 5.71 -5.04
C GLY A 36 -17.49 5.37 -3.94
N THR A 37 -16.19 5.37 -4.27
CA THR A 37 -15.12 5.17 -3.29
C THR A 37 -15.14 6.24 -2.21
N ALA A 38 -15.44 7.49 -2.58
CA ALA A 38 -15.54 8.61 -1.64
C ALA A 38 -16.66 8.40 -0.61
N ARG A 39 -17.87 8.04 -1.06
CA ARG A 39 -19.00 7.74 -0.18
C ARG A 39 -18.69 6.55 0.72
N TRP A 40 -18.04 5.52 0.18
CA TRP A 40 -17.64 4.36 0.98
C TRP A 40 -16.61 4.75 2.06
N PHE A 41 -15.61 5.56 1.73
CA PHE A 41 -14.66 6.07 2.71
C PHE A 41 -15.32 6.88 3.83
N GLU A 42 -16.28 7.74 3.49
CA GLU A 42 -17.06 8.47 4.50
C GLU A 42 -17.88 7.52 5.38
N SER A 43 -18.47 6.48 4.81
CA SER A 43 -19.26 5.49 5.56
C SER A 43 -18.45 4.70 6.60
N ILE A 44 -17.14 4.52 6.37
CA ILE A 44 -16.25 3.86 7.34
C ILE A 44 -15.61 4.84 8.32
N GLY A 45 -15.92 6.14 8.23
CA GLY A 45 -15.43 7.17 9.14
C GLY A 45 -14.21 7.96 8.66
N MET A 46 -13.85 7.91 7.37
CA MET A 46 -12.81 8.79 6.84
C MET A 46 -13.38 10.14 6.41
N LYS A 47 -12.82 11.23 6.96
CA LYS A 47 -13.19 12.59 6.57
C LYS A 47 -12.66 12.95 5.17
N TYR A 48 -13.43 13.78 4.47
CA TYR A 48 -13.14 14.29 3.12
C TYR A 48 -13.08 13.18 2.06
N GLY A 49 -14.17 12.41 1.89
CA GLY A 49 -14.18 11.18 1.11
C GLY A 49 -13.60 11.31 -0.30
N LYS A 50 -13.91 12.39 -1.02
CA LYS A 50 -13.37 12.62 -2.38
C LYS A 50 -11.85 12.80 -2.38
N PHE A 51 -11.31 13.54 -1.41
CA PHE A 51 -9.87 13.70 -1.26
C PHE A 51 -9.22 12.34 -0.95
N GLN A 52 -9.80 11.58 -0.01
CA GLN A 52 -9.28 10.26 0.36
C GLN A 52 -9.33 9.26 -0.80
N ALA A 53 -10.43 9.24 -1.55
CA ALA A 53 -10.58 8.38 -2.73
C ALA A 53 -9.50 8.67 -3.78
N LEU A 54 -9.24 9.93 -4.07
CA LEU A 54 -8.23 10.33 -5.03
C LEU A 54 -6.82 10.01 -4.52
N THR A 55 -6.51 10.39 -3.28
CA THR A 55 -5.18 10.16 -2.68
C THR A 55 -4.88 8.67 -2.59
N ALA A 56 -5.83 7.85 -2.14
CA ALA A 56 -5.64 6.39 -2.09
C ALA A 56 -5.42 5.81 -3.48
N ALA A 57 -6.23 6.19 -4.47
CA ALA A 57 -6.11 5.67 -5.84
C ALA A 57 -4.76 6.03 -6.48
N VAL A 58 -4.33 7.29 -6.35
CA VAL A 58 -3.03 7.74 -6.87
C VAL A 58 -1.88 7.08 -6.11
N ALA A 59 -1.95 7.01 -4.78
CA ALA A 59 -0.90 6.39 -3.97
C ALA A 59 -0.74 4.89 -4.27
N GLU A 60 -1.84 4.15 -4.43
CA GLU A 60 -1.82 2.73 -4.78
C GLU A 60 -1.21 2.49 -6.17
N ILE A 61 -1.56 3.30 -7.16
CA ILE A 61 -0.96 3.23 -8.50
C ILE A 61 0.52 3.60 -8.45
N ALA A 62 0.87 4.71 -7.80
CA ALA A 62 2.25 5.20 -7.76
C ALA A 62 3.17 4.23 -7.00
N ALA A 63 2.77 3.79 -5.80
CA ALA A 63 3.53 2.81 -5.03
C ALA A 63 3.58 1.45 -5.74
N GLY A 64 2.46 1.00 -6.31
CA GLY A 64 2.37 -0.26 -7.04
C GLY A 64 3.28 -0.29 -8.26
N LEU A 65 3.17 0.71 -9.14
CA LEU A 65 4.02 0.80 -10.33
C LEU A 65 5.48 1.07 -9.96
N GLY A 66 5.75 1.93 -8.96
CA GLY A 66 7.08 2.19 -8.46
C GLY A 66 7.78 0.91 -7.98
N LEU A 67 7.09 0.07 -7.21
CA LEU A 67 7.63 -1.22 -6.80
C LEU A 67 7.80 -2.17 -7.99
N ALA A 68 6.81 -2.23 -8.90
CA ALA A 68 6.85 -3.11 -10.08
C ALA A 68 8.09 -2.85 -10.96
N VAL A 69 8.35 -1.59 -11.30
CA VAL A 69 9.54 -1.22 -12.09
C VAL A 69 10.82 -1.14 -11.24
N GLY A 70 10.68 -1.17 -9.91
CA GLY A 70 11.77 -1.05 -8.95
C GLY A 70 12.41 0.33 -8.99
N LEU A 71 11.59 1.38 -8.91
CA LEU A 71 11.99 2.78 -8.82
C LEU A 71 11.65 3.33 -7.43
N PHE A 72 12.64 3.93 -6.76
CA PHE A 72 12.58 4.36 -5.37
C PHE A 72 12.03 3.27 -4.45
N THR A 73 12.56 2.06 -4.59
CA THR A 73 12.00 0.82 -4.05
C THR A 73 11.64 0.89 -2.55
N PRO A 74 12.49 1.41 -1.64
CA PRO A 74 12.12 1.57 -0.24
C PRO A 74 10.96 2.55 0.01
N ILE A 75 10.84 3.59 -0.82
CA ILE A 75 9.75 4.58 -0.73
C ILE A 75 8.45 3.98 -1.27
N ALA A 76 8.51 3.25 -2.39
CA ALA A 76 7.36 2.50 -2.89
C ALA A 76 6.86 1.49 -1.83
N ALA A 77 7.77 0.75 -1.18
CA ALA A 77 7.45 -0.15 -0.08
C ALA A 77 6.86 0.59 1.14
N ALA A 78 7.31 1.82 1.44
CA ALA A 78 6.67 2.64 2.46
C ALA A 78 5.21 2.96 2.13
N GLY A 79 4.89 3.20 0.85
CA GLY A 79 3.52 3.36 0.38
C GLY A 79 2.67 2.11 0.62
N PHE A 80 3.22 0.91 0.34
CA PHE A 80 2.56 -0.37 0.67
C PHE A 80 2.25 -0.46 2.16
N VAL A 81 3.24 -0.23 3.03
CA VAL A 81 3.06 -0.28 4.49
C VAL A 81 1.97 0.70 4.92
N ALA A 82 2.03 1.96 4.46
CA ALA A 82 1.07 2.98 4.83
C ALA A 82 -0.37 2.58 4.44
N LEU A 83 -0.58 2.20 3.18
CA LEU A 83 -1.88 1.81 2.64
C LEU A 83 -2.43 0.57 3.34
N MET A 84 -1.60 -0.46 3.52
CA MET A 84 -2.02 -1.71 4.14
C MET A 84 -2.36 -1.55 5.62
N VAL A 85 -1.62 -0.73 6.37
CA VAL A 85 -1.93 -0.44 7.77
C VAL A 85 -3.23 0.36 7.90
N VAL A 86 -3.44 1.38 7.07
CA VAL A 86 -4.70 2.13 7.07
C VAL A 86 -5.87 1.23 6.71
N ALA A 87 -5.76 0.40 5.68
CA ALA A 87 -6.80 -0.53 5.26
C ALA A 87 -7.08 -1.59 6.35
N ALA A 88 -6.04 -2.19 6.92
CA ALA A 88 -6.17 -3.15 8.01
C ALA A 88 -6.88 -2.52 9.22
N TRP A 89 -6.50 -1.29 9.62
CA TRP A 89 -7.07 -0.63 10.78
C TRP A 89 -8.51 -0.16 10.57
N THR A 90 -8.83 0.37 9.40
CA THR A 90 -10.15 0.96 9.15
C THR A 90 -11.20 -0.06 8.73
N VAL A 91 -10.78 -1.11 8.00
CA VAL A 91 -11.71 -2.07 7.37
C VAL A 91 -11.59 -3.46 7.99
N HIS A 92 -10.38 -4.03 8.04
CA HIS A 92 -10.23 -5.48 8.23
C HIS A 92 -10.03 -5.93 9.69
N ARG A 93 -9.60 -5.05 10.61
CA ARG A 93 -9.22 -5.43 11.99
C ARG A 93 -10.32 -6.14 12.77
N LYS A 94 -11.59 -5.79 12.52
CA LYS A 94 -12.75 -6.37 13.23
C LYS A 94 -13.08 -7.78 12.75
N ASN A 95 -12.59 -8.17 11.58
CA ASN A 95 -12.88 -9.44 10.93
C ASN A 95 -11.88 -10.55 11.30
N GLY A 96 -10.86 -10.23 12.11
CA GLY A 96 -9.79 -11.14 12.49
C GLY A 96 -8.73 -11.30 11.39
N PHE A 97 -7.95 -12.38 11.47
CA PHE A 97 -6.79 -12.58 10.59
C PHE A 97 -7.18 -13.00 9.16
N PHE A 98 -7.93 -14.09 9.01
CA PHE A 98 -8.07 -14.79 7.73
C PHE A 98 -8.78 -14.01 6.61
N ILE A 99 -8.19 -14.00 5.41
CA ILE A 99 -8.71 -13.30 4.22
C ILE A 99 -10.10 -13.77 3.80
N VAL A 100 -10.43 -15.05 3.99
CA VAL A 100 -11.76 -15.61 3.66
C VAL A 100 -12.90 -15.02 4.48
N LYS A 101 -12.57 -14.32 5.58
CA LYS A 101 -13.51 -13.55 6.39
C LYS A 101 -13.37 -12.05 6.17
N GLU A 102 -12.69 -11.62 5.11
CA GLU A 102 -12.28 -10.22 4.90
C GLU A 102 -11.36 -9.72 6.04
N GLY A 103 -10.51 -10.61 6.58
CA GLY A 103 -9.50 -10.29 7.59
C GLY A 103 -8.24 -9.63 7.02
N TRP A 104 -7.32 -9.25 7.90
CA TRP A 104 -6.14 -8.45 7.54
C TRP A 104 -4.92 -9.24 7.02
N GLU A 105 -5.05 -10.57 6.85
CA GLU A 105 -4.00 -11.47 6.33
C GLU A 105 -3.38 -10.94 5.03
N TYR A 106 -4.20 -10.54 4.06
CA TYR A 106 -3.69 -10.07 2.77
C TYR A 106 -2.95 -8.74 2.88
N ASN A 107 -3.42 -7.84 3.74
CA ASN A 107 -2.74 -6.57 4.03
C ASN A 107 -1.33 -6.83 4.59
N LEU A 108 -1.21 -7.79 5.52
CA LEU A 108 0.08 -8.19 6.07
C LEU A 108 1.00 -8.75 4.99
N VAL A 109 0.51 -9.67 4.16
CA VAL A 109 1.30 -10.32 3.10
C VAL A 109 1.84 -9.28 2.11
N LEU A 110 1.00 -8.33 1.66
CA LEU A 110 1.42 -7.27 0.74
C LEU A 110 2.45 -6.33 1.37
N ALA A 111 2.22 -5.87 2.61
CA ALA A 111 3.15 -4.99 3.31
C ALA A 111 4.49 -5.68 3.57
N ALA A 112 4.46 -6.89 4.13
CA ALA A 112 5.66 -7.66 4.45
C ALA A 112 6.46 -8.03 3.19
N GLY A 113 5.77 -8.41 2.11
CA GLY A 113 6.41 -8.69 0.82
C GLY A 113 7.13 -7.46 0.26
N ALA A 114 6.50 -6.30 0.31
CA ALA A 114 7.13 -5.05 -0.14
C ALA A 114 8.33 -4.65 0.72
N VAL A 115 8.24 -4.80 2.05
CA VAL A 115 9.38 -4.57 2.96
C VAL A 115 10.52 -5.55 2.69
N ALA A 116 10.22 -6.83 2.47
CA ALA A 116 11.24 -7.82 2.12
C ALA A 116 11.97 -7.45 0.82
N VAL A 117 11.25 -6.99 -0.20
CA VAL A 117 11.87 -6.46 -1.43
C VAL A 117 12.74 -5.23 -1.15
N ALA A 118 12.28 -4.29 -0.33
CA ALA A 118 13.09 -3.11 0.04
C ALA A 118 14.38 -3.48 0.78
N MET A 119 14.33 -4.51 1.64
CA MET A 119 15.50 -5.00 2.38
C MET A 119 16.47 -5.77 1.49
N ILE A 120 15.98 -6.70 0.66
CA ILE A 120 16.82 -7.46 -0.27
C ILE A 120 17.45 -6.50 -1.30
N GLY A 121 16.68 -5.51 -1.71
CA GLY A 121 17.03 -4.53 -2.73
C GLY A 121 16.28 -4.77 -4.04
N PRO A 122 16.40 -3.82 -4.97
CA PRO A 122 15.52 -3.76 -6.13
C PRO A 122 15.86 -4.80 -7.22
N GLY A 123 17.05 -5.42 -7.17
CA GLY A 123 17.55 -6.38 -8.16
C GLY A 123 18.11 -5.73 -9.42
N TYR A 124 18.88 -6.47 -10.21
CA TYR A 124 19.55 -5.95 -11.42
C TYR A 124 18.57 -5.41 -12.47
N LEU A 125 17.39 -6.04 -12.60
CA LEU A 125 16.35 -5.69 -13.57
C LEU A 125 15.40 -4.58 -13.08
N SER A 126 15.91 -3.64 -12.28
CA SER A 126 15.14 -2.53 -11.71
C SER A 126 15.62 -1.18 -12.22
N LEU A 127 14.72 -0.19 -12.27
CA LEU A 127 15.13 1.17 -12.63
C LEU A 127 16.10 1.77 -11.62
N ASP A 128 15.99 1.45 -10.33
CA ASP A 128 16.94 1.90 -9.31
C ASP A 128 18.36 1.45 -9.65
N HIS A 129 18.53 0.18 -10.06
CA HIS A 129 19.85 -0.33 -10.44
C HIS A 129 20.37 0.32 -11.73
N GLN A 130 19.50 0.49 -12.74
CA GLN A 130 19.90 1.03 -14.04
C GLN A 130 20.19 2.54 -14.01
N ILE A 131 19.52 3.29 -13.12
CA ILE A 131 19.65 4.76 -13.04
C ILE A 131 20.69 5.18 -12.00
N PHE A 132 20.71 4.54 -10.82
CA PHE A 132 21.56 4.97 -9.70
C PHE A 132 22.85 4.15 -9.56
N CYS A 133 23.05 3.11 -10.39
CA CYS A 133 24.24 2.24 -10.44
C CYS A 133 24.70 1.65 -9.09
N HIS A 134 23.87 1.74 -8.05
CA HIS A 134 24.13 1.30 -6.68
C HIS A 134 22.84 0.75 -6.07
N CYS A 135 22.98 -0.04 -5.01
CA CYS A 135 21.86 -0.54 -4.23
C CYS A 135 21.23 0.63 -3.44
N TRP A 136 20.36 1.40 -4.09
CA TRP A 136 19.70 2.56 -3.50
C TRP A 136 18.95 2.15 -2.21
N GLN A 137 19.55 2.50 -1.06
CA GLN A 137 18.97 2.37 0.27
C GLN A 137 18.33 1.00 0.58
N ASN A 138 18.98 -0.12 0.23
CA ASN A 138 18.52 -1.46 0.62
C ASN A 138 19.11 -1.90 1.98
N GLY A 139 18.83 -3.14 2.41
CA GLY A 139 19.27 -3.68 3.70
C GLY A 139 18.52 -3.04 4.88
N TRP A 140 19.24 -2.71 5.95
CA TRP A 140 18.68 -2.01 7.12
C TRP A 140 18.12 -0.62 6.80
N PRO A 141 18.77 0.23 5.98
CA PRO A 141 18.14 1.45 5.48
C PRO A 141 16.81 1.19 4.78
N GLY A 142 16.73 0.15 3.95
CA GLY A 142 15.52 -0.24 3.25
C GLY A 142 14.38 -0.53 4.22
N LEU A 143 14.65 -1.31 5.28
CA LEU A 143 13.71 -1.58 6.36
C LEU A 143 13.24 -0.30 7.04
N TRP A 144 14.17 0.55 7.49
CA TRP A 144 13.83 1.74 8.27
C TRP A 144 13.06 2.77 7.44
N ILE A 145 13.39 2.92 6.16
CA ILE A 145 12.66 3.79 5.25
C ILE A 145 11.27 3.22 5.00
N SER A 146 11.15 1.95 4.61
CA SER A 146 9.85 1.37 4.28
C SER A 146 8.92 1.30 5.48
N VAL A 147 9.40 0.80 6.62
CA VAL A 147 8.58 0.66 7.84
C VAL A 147 8.40 2.00 8.54
N GLY A 148 9.47 2.77 8.74
CA GLY A 148 9.43 4.04 9.46
C GLY A 148 8.55 5.06 8.76
N LEU A 149 8.80 5.34 7.47
CA LEU A 149 7.98 6.28 6.72
C LEU A 149 6.56 5.75 6.50
N GLY A 150 6.41 4.45 6.24
CA GLY A 150 5.10 3.84 6.03
C GLY A 150 4.20 3.92 7.26
N LEU A 151 4.73 3.57 8.44
CA LEU A 151 4.00 3.67 9.70
C LEU A 151 3.72 5.13 10.08
N ALA A 152 4.70 6.02 9.94
CA ALA A 152 4.47 7.44 10.19
C ALA A 152 3.36 8.01 9.29
N GLY A 153 3.37 7.66 8.00
CA GLY A 153 2.33 8.03 7.05
C GLY A 153 0.96 7.48 7.43
N ALA A 154 0.87 6.19 7.78
CA ALA A 154 -0.38 5.58 8.22
C ALA A 154 -0.93 6.23 9.50
N ILE A 155 -0.07 6.44 10.51
CA ILE A 155 -0.46 7.05 11.77
C ILE A 155 -0.94 8.48 11.55
N GLY A 156 -0.20 9.28 10.76
CA GLY A 156 -0.60 10.64 10.41
C GLY A 156 -1.95 10.68 9.69
N GLN A 157 -2.14 9.82 8.70
CA GLN A 157 -3.38 9.68 7.95
C GLN A 157 -4.57 9.35 8.86
N LEU A 158 -4.42 8.38 9.76
CA LEU A 158 -5.46 7.99 10.71
C LEU A 158 -5.73 9.09 11.73
N ALA A 159 -4.70 9.68 12.33
CA ALA A 159 -4.83 10.72 13.35
C ALA A 159 -5.59 11.95 12.81
N LEU A 160 -5.24 12.37 11.60
CA LEU A 160 -5.82 13.57 10.97
C LEU A 160 -7.25 13.33 10.48
N PHE A 161 -7.53 12.18 9.86
CA PHE A 161 -8.74 12.04 9.05
C PHE A 161 -9.72 10.95 9.52
N TYR A 162 -9.31 9.99 10.35
CA TYR A 162 -10.19 8.88 10.76
C TYR A 162 -11.00 9.22 12.02
N ARG A 163 -12.32 9.18 11.89
CA ARG A 163 -13.29 9.36 12.99
C ARG A 163 -14.34 8.24 12.86
N PRO A 164 -14.17 7.10 13.57
CA PRO A 164 -15.05 5.96 13.43
C PRO A 164 -16.50 6.32 13.84
N PRO A 165 -17.52 5.85 13.12
CA PRO A 165 -18.93 6.04 13.51
C PRO A 165 -19.20 5.44 14.89
N THR A 166 -19.95 6.15 15.75
CA THR A 166 -20.38 5.62 17.05
C THR A 166 -21.63 4.76 16.89
N LYS A 167 -21.93 3.91 17.88
CA LYS A 167 -23.13 3.04 17.84
C LYS A 167 -24.44 3.84 17.82
N SER A 168 -24.47 5.04 18.41
CA SER A 168 -25.64 5.95 18.40
C SER A 168 -26.01 6.39 16.99
N ASP A 169 -25.02 6.56 16.11
CA ASP A 169 -25.23 6.99 14.71
C ASP A 169 -25.96 5.92 13.87
N VAL A 170 -25.99 4.67 14.35
CA VAL A 170 -26.61 3.53 13.67
C VAL A 170 -28.02 3.23 14.19
N THR A 171 -28.31 3.58 15.44
CA THR A 171 -29.61 3.32 16.10
C THR A 171 -30.57 4.52 16.07
N GLY A 172 -30.12 5.72 15.71
CA GLY A 172 -30.98 6.89 15.55
C GLY A 172 -31.62 7.39 16.86
N GLU A 173 -30.95 7.16 17.99
CA GLU A 173 -31.33 7.71 19.31
C GLU A 173 -30.65 9.06 19.58
#